data_AF-A0AA43ZX46-F1
#
_entry.id   AF-A0AA43ZX46-F1
#
_cell.length_a   1.000
_cell.length_b   1.000
_cell.length_c   1.000
_cell.angle_alpha   90.00
_cell.angle_beta   90.00
_cell.angle_gamma   90.00
#
_symmetry.space_group_name_H-M   'P 1'
#
loop_
_entity.id
_entity.type
_entity.pdbx_description
1 polymer ?
#
loop_
_entity_poly.entity_id
_entity_poly.type
_entity_poly.pdbx_seq_one_letter_code
_entity_poly.pdbx_strand_id
1 'polypeptide(L)'
;NKEEKWKDIIKIEDRELDSKTVDKIALIAPDATIAIIRDYYVAEKYQVRLEDHVVGLARCSNPNCITNRGEPVAPEFTVIGRHPPQLRCCYCDRLLTNISDNLL
;
A
#
# COMPACT_ATOMS: atom_id res chain seq x y z
N ASN A 1 14.11 12.13 -12.27
CA ASN A 1 13.24 12.61 -13.36
C ASN A 1 12.13 13.44 -12.77
N LYS A 2 12.18 14.76 -12.99
CA LYS A 2 11.26 15.75 -12.44
C LYS A 2 10.25 16.07 -13.54
N GLU A 3 9.03 15.57 -13.40
CA GLU A 3 7.85 16.15 -14.07
C GLU A 3 6.53 15.68 -13.42
N GLU A 4 6.49 15.66 -12.08
CA GLU A 4 5.21 15.75 -11.36
C GLU A 4 5.00 17.22 -10.99
N LYS A 5 3.95 17.84 -11.53
CA LYS A 5 3.66 19.28 -11.37
C LYS A 5 3.39 19.66 -9.92
N TRP A 6 2.92 18.70 -9.12
CA TRP A 6 2.59 18.85 -7.70
C TRP A 6 2.99 17.57 -6.96
N LYS A 7 3.44 17.71 -5.73
CA LYS A 7 3.75 16.58 -4.85
C LYS A 7 3.35 16.92 -3.42
N ASP A 8 2.89 15.91 -2.72
CA ASP A 8 2.66 16.00 -1.28
C ASP A 8 3.88 15.52 -0.51
N ILE A 9 4.11 16.11 0.66
CA ILE A 9 5.20 15.74 1.56
C ILE A 9 4.64 15.62 2.97
N ILE A 10 4.85 14.46 3.57
CA ILE A 10 4.55 14.20 4.99
C ILE A 10 5.88 14.04 5.71
N LYS A 11 6.05 14.75 6.84
CA LYS A 11 7.21 14.64 7.72
C LYS A 11 6.73 14.11 9.07
N ILE A 12 7.48 13.15 9.61
CA ILE A 12 7.18 12.50 10.89
C ILE A 12 8.48 12.52 11.68
N GLU A 13 8.44 13.06 12.89
CA GLU A 13 9.58 13.16 13.79
C GLU A 13 9.61 11.98 14.78
N ASP A 14 10.78 11.72 15.35
CA ASP A 14 11.02 10.76 16.44
C ASP A 14 10.62 9.29 16.17
N ARG A 15 10.44 8.90 14.89
CA ARG A 15 10.19 7.50 14.52
C ARG A 15 10.54 7.19 13.07
N GLU A 16 10.88 5.94 12.82
CA GLU A 16 10.92 5.34 11.49
C GLU A 16 9.62 4.58 11.22
N LEU A 17 9.21 4.48 9.95
CA LEU A 17 8.00 3.74 9.58
C LEU A 17 8.26 2.23 9.61
N ASP A 18 7.34 1.48 10.19
CA ASP A 18 7.36 0.02 10.12
C ASP A 18 7.02 -0.46 8.69
N SER A 19 7.46 -1.68 8.35
CA SER A 19 7.26 -2.25 7.02
C SER A 19 5.80 -2.30 6.60
N LYS A 20 4.88 -2.64 7.52
CA LYS A 20 3.45 -2.74 7.20
C LYS A 20 2.87 -1.37 6.83
N THR A 21 3.31 -0.30 7.49
CA THR A 21 2.93 1.06 7.10
C THR A 21 3.51 1.44 5.74
N VAL A 22 4.75 1.06 5.46
CA VAL A 22 5.38 1.28 4.13
C VAL A 22 4.62 0.56 3.02
N ASP A 23 4.21 -0.68 3.26
CA ASP A 23 3.46 -1.47 2.27
C ASP A 23 2.07 -0.86 1.98
N LYS A 24 1.41 -0.30 3.01
CA LYS A 24 0.16 0.46 2.82
C LYS A 24 0.40 1.73 2.00
N ILE A 25 1.51 2.43 2.21
CA ILE A 25 1.87 3.60 1.40
C ILE A 25 2.08 3.18 -0.06
N ALA A 26 2.74 2.05 -0.32
CA ALA A 26 2.96 1.55 -1.68
C ALA A 26 1.64 1.27 -2.44
N LEU A 27 0.57 0.93 -1.73
CA LEU A 27 -0.77 0.73 -2.30
C LEU A 27 -1.49 2.04 -2.69
N ILE A 28 -1.23 3.14 -1.98
CA ILE A 28 -1.87 4.44 -2.23
C ILE A 28 -1.03 5.28 -3.19
N ALA A 29 0.28 5.28 -2.98
CA ALA A 29 1.27 6.11 -3.64
C ALA A 29 2.44 5.23 -4.11
N PRO A 30 2.27 4.48 -5.22
CA PRO A 30 3.28 3.52 -5.69
C PRO A 30 4.61 4.17 -6.07
N ASP A 31 4.60 5.47 -6.41
CA ASP A 31 5.79 6.25 -6.76
C ASP A 31 6.42 6.99 -5.56
N ALA A 32 5.90 6.78 -4.34
CA ALA A 32 6.38 7.45 -3.15
C ALA A 32 7.84 7.13 -2.84
N THR A 33 8.54 8.12 -2.28
CA THR A 33 9.91 7.97 -1.79
C THR A 33 9.93 8.19 -0.29
N ILE A 34 10.55 7.25 0.44
CA ILE A 34 10.79 7.36 1.87
C ILE A 34 12.22 7.84 2.08
N ALA A 35 12.38 8.82 2.96
CA ALA A 35 13.68 9.33 3.39
C ALA A 35 13.78 9.21 4.92
N ILE A 36 14.78 8.49 5.39
CA ILE A 36 15.10 8.35 6.81
C ILE A 36 16.11 9.41 7.17
N ILE A 37 15.77 10.27 8.14
CA ILE A 37 16.62 11.37 8.59
C ILE A 37 17.19 11.02 9.96
N ARG A 38 18.51 11.08 10.11
CA ARG A 38 19.23 10.91 11.38
C ARG A 38 20.24 12.07 11.50
N ASP A 39 20.34 12.68 12.68
CA ASP A 39 21.24 13.81 12.95
C ASP A 39 21.15 14.96 11.93
N TYR A 40 19.95 15.29 11.45
CA TYR A 40 19.68 16.30 10.42
C TYR A 40 20.17 15.96 8.99
N TYR A 41 20.67 14.74 8.74
CA TYR A 41 21.09 14.27 7.42
C TYR A 41 20.20 13.15 6.89
N VAL A 42 20.09 13.04 5.56
CA VAL A 42 19.43 11.90 4.91
C VAL A 42 20.32 10.68 5.04
N ALA A 43 20.02 9.82 6.00
CA ALA A 43 20.76 8.58 6.22
C ALA A 43 20.43 7.54 5.13
N GLU A 44 19.15 7.40 4.81
CA GLU A 44 18.66 6.43 3.82
C GLU A 44 17.55 7.05 2.96
N LYS A 45 17.47 6.65 1.69
CA LYS A 45 16.43 7.09 0.78
C LYS A 45 16.12 6.01 -0.23
N TYR A 46 14.86 5.60 -0.30
CA TYR A 46 14.42 4.54 -1.20
C TYR A 46 12.99 4.79 -1.70
N GLN A 47 12.67 4.24 -2.88
CA GLN A 47 11.30 4.22 -3.39
C GLN A 47 10.55 3.05 -2.77
N VAL A 48 9.27 3.27 -2.46
CA VAL A 48 8.42 2.16 -2.03
C VAL A 48 8.25 1.16 -3.17
N ARG A 49 8.14 -0.12 -2.82
CA ARG A 49 7.88 -1.19 -3.78
C ARG A 49 6.57 -1.85 -3.40
N LEU A 50 5.63 -1.84 -4.34
CA LEU A 50 4.45 -2.68 -4.22
C LEU A 50 4.84 -4.12 -4.61
N GLU A 51 4.55 -5.11 -3.78
CA GLU A 51 4.81 -6.51 -4.13
C GLU A 51 3.75 -7.06 -5.09
N ASP A 52 4.01 -8.19 -5.76
CA ASP A 52 3.02 -8.82 -6.67
C ASP A 52 1.83 -9.44 -5.91
N HIS A 53 2.04 -9.74 -4.63
CA HIS A 53 1.04 -10.30 -3.73
C HIS A 53 0.96 -9.48 -2.45
N VAL A 54 -0.25 -9.25 -1.97
CA VAL A 54 -0.53 -8.42 -0.80
C VAL A 54 -1.46 -9.16 0.14
N VAL A 55 -1.07 -9.25 1.41
CA VAL A 55 -1.82 -9.96 2.45
C VAL A 55 -2.15 -9.01 3.60
N GLY A 56 -3.43 -8.93 3.97
CA GLY A 56 -3.88 -8.24 5.19
C GLY A 56 -3.68 -6.73 5.19
N LEU A 57 -3.49 -6.09 4.03
CA LEU A 57 -3.37 -4.63 3.91
C LEU A 57 -4.65 -3.94 3.47
N ALA A 58 -5.54 -4.66 2.77
CA ALA A 58 -6.81 -4.15 2.29
C ALA A 58 -7.93 -5.17 2.54
N ARG A 59 -9.17 -4.67 2.64
CA ARG A 59 -10.40 -5.44 2.74
C ARG A 59 -10.96 -5.69 1.34
N CYS A 60 -11.59 -6.84 1.15
CA CYS A 60 -12.27 -7.11 -0.13
C CYS A 60 -13.54 -6.25 -0.24
N SER A 61 -13.77 -5.64 -1.40
CA SER A 61 -14.99 -4.86 -1.69
C SER A 61 -16.24 -5.73 -1.89
N ASN A 62 -16.10 -7.06 -1.98
CA ASN A 62 -17.22 -7.99 -2.04
C ASN A 62 -17.73 -8.30 -0.62
N PRO A 63 -18.93 -7.84 -0.21
CA PRO A 63 -19.46 -8.11 1.13
C PRO A 63 -19.65 -9.62 1.41
N ASN A 64 -19.80 -10.42 0.35
CA ASN A 64 -19.97 -11.88 0.44
C ASN A 64 -18.65 -12.66 0.35
N CYS A 65 -17.50 -11.99 0.25
CA CYS A 65 -16.20 -12.67 0.28
C CYS A 65 -15.99 -13.37 1.63
N ILE A 66 -15.38 -14.56 1.61
CA ILE A 66 -15.05 -15.33 2.82
C ILE A 66 -14.23 -14.51 3.83
N THR A 67 -13.33 -13.65 3.33
CA THR A 67 -12.49 -12.75 4.14
C THR A 67 -13.28 -11.69 4.89
N ASN A 68 -14.55 -11.48 4.57
CA ASN A 68 -15.45 -10.52 5.21
C ASN A 68 -16.48 -11.17 6.14
N ARG A 69 -16.47 -12.50 6.27
CA ARG A 69 -17.47 -13.27 7.02
C ARG A 69 -17.08 -13.64 8.45
N GLY A 70 -15.93 -13.16 8.95
CA GLY A 70 -15.43 -13.50 10.28
C GLY A 70 -14.67 -14.82 10.35
N GLU A 71 -14.39 -15.42 9.19
CA GLU A 71 -13.50 -16.58 9.07
C GLU A 71 -12.04 -16.18 9.39
N PRO A 72 -11.22 -17.09 9.97
CA PRO A 72 -9.84 -16.81 10.36
C PRO A 72 -8.89 -16.80 9.15
N VAL A 73 -9.25 -16.07 8.10
CA VAL A 73 -8.49 -15.94 6.84
C VAL A 73 -8.18 -14.46 6.57
N ALA A 74 -6.92 -14.16 6.32
CA ALA A 74 -6.52 -12.80 5.96
C ALA A 74 -6.92 -12.51 4.50
N PRO A 75 -7.42 -11.30 4.20
CA PRO A 75 -7.60 -10.87 2.82
C PRO A 75 -6.28 -10.94 2.06
N GLU A 76 -6.33 -11.52 0.86
CA GLU A 76 -5.17 -11.68 0.00
C GLU A 76 -5.52 -11.22 -1.41
N PHE A 77 -4.57 -10.53 -2.05
CA PHE A 77 -4.73 -9.96 -3.36
C PHE A 77 -3.49 -10.17 -4.22
N THR A 78 -3.71 -10.43 -5.50
CA THR A 78 -2.70 -10.32 -6.54
C THR A 78 -2.74 -8.91 -7.13
N VAL A 79 -1.58 -8.28 -7.28
CA VAL A 79 -1.43 -6.98 -7.94
C VAL A 79 -1.42 -7.20 -9.44
N ILE A 80 -2.49 -6.77 -10.12
CA ILE A 80 -2.64 -6.94 -11.57
C ILE A 80 -2.36 -5.64 -12.34
N GLY A 81 -2.25 -4.51 -11.62
CA GLY A 81 -1.89 -3.20 -12.16
C GLY A 81 -1.18 -2.39 -11.08
N ARG A 82 -0.25 -1.52 -11.47
CA ARG A 82 0.61 -0.74 -10.55
C ARG A 82 0.45 0.77 -10.69
N HIS A 83 -0.04 1.26 -11.83
CA HIS A 83 -0.25 2.70 -12.09
C HIS A 83 -1.54 2.92 -12.90
N PRO A 84 -2.70 3.17 -12.25
CA PRO A 84 -2.92 3.09 -10.80
C PRO A 84 -2.92 1.63 -10.30
N PRO A 85 -2.69 1.38 -8.99
CA PRO A 85 -2.72 0.03 -8.46
C PRO A 85 -4.11 -0.61 -8.62
N GLN A 86 -4.12 -1.86 -9.05
CA GLN A 86 -5.33 -2.68 -9.21
C GLN A 86 -5.10 -4.04 -8.58
N LEU A 87 -6.01 -4.43 -7.70
CA LEU A 87 -5.88 -5.65 -6.90
C LEU A 87 -6.97 -6.65 -7.31
N ARG A 88 -6.60 -7.92 -7.48
CA ARG A 88 -7.55 -9.03 -7.64
C ARG A 88 -7.57 -9.85 -6.37
N CYS A 89 -8.74 -10.00 -5.75
CA CYS A 89 -8.88 -10.83 -4.56
C CYS A 89 -8.63 -12.30 -4.89
N CYS A 90 -7.74 -12.97 -4.15
CA CYS A 90 -7.40 -14.38 -4.37
C CYS A 90 -8.54 -15.36 -3.99
N TYR A 91 -9.60 -14.88 -3.33
CA TYR A 91 -10.70 -15.72 -2.86
C TYR A 91 -11.97 -15.64 -3.71
N CYS A 92 -12.30 -14.46 -4.24
CA CYS A 92 -13.55 -14.26 -5.00
C CYS A 92 -13.32 -13.61 -6.37
N ASP A 93 -12.06 -13.46 -6.79
CA ASP A 93 -11.62 -12.86 -8.06
C ASP A 93 -12.08 -11.41 -8.32
N ARG A 94 -12.77 -10.77 -7.37
CA ARG A 94 -13.23 -9.40 -7.53
C ARG A 94 -12.06 -8.45 -7.61
N LEU A 95 -12.15 -7.52 -8.57
CA LEU A 95 -11.22 -6.42 -8.71
C LEU A 95 -11.53 -5.31 -7.70
N LEU A 96 -10.48 -4.81 -7.07
CA LEU A 96 -10.49 -3.67 -6.19
C LEU A 96 -9.65 -2.57 -6.83
N THR A 97 -10.32 -1.47 -7.21
CA THR A 97 -9.70 -0.29 -7.83
C THR A 97 -9.63 0.90 -6.87
N ASN A 98 -10.60 1.04 -5.96
CA ASN A 98 -10.63 2.09 -4.94
C ASN A 98 -9.94 1.59 -3.66
N ILE A 99 -8.61 1.52 -3.71
CA ILE A 99 -7.84 0.89 -2.63
C ILE A 99 -7.91 1.70 -1.34
N SER A 100 -7.87 3.03 -1.42
CA SER A 100 -7.89 3.93 -0.26
C SER A 100 -9.09 3.70 0.67
N ASP A 101 -10.28 3.42 0.11
CA ASP A 101 -11.51 3.17 0.88
C ASP A 101 -11.53 1.80 1.57
N ASN A 102 -10.57 0.93 1.22
CA ASN A 102 -10.55 -0.47 1.61
C ASN A 102 -9.31 -0.82 2.44
N LEU A 103 -8.46 0.14 2.82
CA LEU A 103 -7.29 -0.17 3.66
C LEU A 103 -7.69 -0.64 5.07
N LEU A 104 -6.95 -1.61 5.60
CA LEU A 104 -7.05 -2.13 6.97
C LEU A 104 -6.06 -1.46 7.91
#